data_AF-A0A925BCT5-F1
#
_entry.id   AF-A0A925BCT5-F1
#
_cell.length_a   1.000
_cell.length_b   1.000
_cell.length_c   1.000
_cell.angle_alpha   90.00
_cell.angle_beta   90.00
_cell.angle_gamma   90.00
#
_symmetry.space_group_name_H-M   'P 1'
#
loop_
_entity.id
_entity.type
_entity.pdbx_description
1 polymer ?
#
loop_
_entity_poly.entity_id
_entity_poly.type
_entity_poly.pdbx_seq_one_letter_code
_entity_poly.pdbx_strand_id
1 'polypeptide(L)' 'MRYGYWLPVFGGWLRNVPDENMDASWEYSRDLAIRAEEIGFDMTLVAE' A
#
# COMPACT_ATOMS: atom_id res chain seq x y z
N MET A 1 -17.74 1.16 10.80
CA MET A 1 -17.40 0.52 9.50
C MET A 1 -15.90 0.28 9.52
N ARG A 2 -15.40 -0.86 9.04
CA ARG A 2 -13.97 -1.16 8.99
C ARG A 2 -13.42 -0.84 7.61
N TYR A 3 -12.26 -0.19 7.55
CA TYR A 3 -11.61 0.15 6.28
C TYR A 3 -10.34 -0.66 6.10
N GLY A 4 -10.17 -1.22 4.90
CA GLY A 4 -8.96 -1.92 4.52
C GLY A 4 -8.45 -1.43 3.18
N TYR A 5 -7.20 -1.74 2.88
CA TYR A 5 -6.55 -1.38 1.62
C TYR A 5 -5.66 -2.52 1.13
N TRP A 6 -5.36 -2.50 -0.16
CA TRP A 6 -4.37 -3.42 -0.75
C TRP A 6 -2.99 -2.81 -0.57
N LEU A 7 -2.00 -3.61 -0.18
CA LEU A 7 -0.62 -3.16 -0.08
C LEU A 7 0.01 -3.12 -1.47
N PRO A 8 0.61 -1.99 -1.92
CA PRO A 8 1.10 -1.79 -3.28
C PRO A 8 2.44 -2.52 -3.53
N VAL A 9 2.47 -3.83 -3.33
CA VAL A 9 3.67 -4.67 -3.43
C VAL A 9 4.28 -4.72 -4.82
N PHE A 10 3.56 -4.26 -5.84
CA PHE A 10 4.02 -4.18 -7.23
C PHE A 10 4.50 -2.78 -7.65
N GLY A 11 4.58 -1.82 -6.73
CA GLY A 11 4.99 -0.44 -7.02
C GLY A 11 3.91 0.41 -7.69
N GLY A 12 2.64 0.14 -7.37
CA GLY A 12 1.48 0.83 -7.96
C GLY A 12 0.30 -0.09 -8.25
N TRP A 13 -0.73 0.47 -8.86
CA TRP A 13 -1.99 -0.22 -9.22
C TRP A 13 -2.35 -0.10 -10.70
N LEU A 14 -1.71 0.82 -11.44
CA LEU A 14 -2.15 1.30 -12.74
C LEU A 14 -1.25 0.75 -13.85
N ARG A 15 -1.82 -0.11 -14.69
CA ARG A 15 -1.10 -0.69 -15.84
C ARG A 15 -0.62 0.34 -16.87
N ASN A 16 -1.29 1.48 -16.94
CA ASN A 16 -1.08 2.49 -17.98
C ASN A 16 -0.35 3.75 -17.48
N VAL A 17 0.06 3.78 -16.21
CA VAL A 17 0.86 4.88 -15.64
C VAL A 17 2.25 4.32 -15.33
N PRO A 18 3.32 4.81 -15.97
CA PRO A 18 4.64 4.20 -15.85
C PRO A 18 5.33 4.45 -14.50
N ASP A 19 4.95 5.52 -13.79
CA ASP A 19 5.51 5.85 -12.48
C ASP A 19 4.42 6.47 -11.60
N GLU A 20 3.98 5.74 -10.57
CA GLU A 20 3.00 6.19 -9.59
C GLU A 20 3.66 6.85 -8.37
N ASN A 21 4.99 7.00 -8.35
CA ASN A 21 5.78 7.39 -7.18
C ASN A 21 5.53 6.46 -5.97
N MET A 22 5.36 5.17 -6.25
CA MET A 22 5.15 4.11 -5.26
C MET A 22 6.26 3.08 -5.42
N ASP A 23 7.27 3.13 -4.56
CA ASP A 23 8.39 2.20 -4.64
C ASP A 23 7.98 0.80 -4.17
N ALA A 24 8.40 -0.23 -4.92
CA ALA A 24 8.13 -1.64 -4.59
C ALA A 24 9.16 -2.17 -3.56
N SER A 25 9.46 -1.36 -2.54
CA SER A 25 10.43 -1.67 -1.49
C SER A 25 9.76 -2.04 -0.17
N TRP A 26 10.54 -2.70 0.68
CA TRP A 26 10.12 -3.01 2.05
C TRP A 26 9.90 -1.73 2.85
N GLU A 27 10.81 -0.75 2.72
CA GLU A 27 10.77 0.52 3.44
C GLU A 27 9.48 1.28 3.13
N TYR A 28 9.13 1.43 1.85
CA TYR A 28 7.89 2.07 1.43
C TYR A 28 6.66 1.34 1.98
N SER A 29 6.63 0.01 1.86
CA SER A 29 5.52 -0.82 2.33
C SER A 29 5.34 -0.75 3.85
N ARG A 30 6.44 -0.77 4.61
CA ARG A 30 6.46 -0.62 6.07
C ARG A 30 5.91 0.74 6.48
N ASP A 31 6.44 1.82 5.89
CA ASP A 31 6.06 3.18 6.26
C ASP A 31 4.59 3.47 5.92
N LEU A 32 4.12 2.96 4.78
CA LEU A 32 2.70 3.02 4.40
C LEU A 32 1.81 2.25 5.38
N ALA A 33 2.21 1.04 5.80
CA ALA A 33 1.43 0.24 6.75
C ALA A 33 1.32 0.90 8.13
N ILE A 34 2.43 1.41 8.66
CA ILE A 34 2.43 2.16 9.93
C ILE A 34 1.50 3.38 9.81
N ARG A 35 1.61 4.14 8.70
CA ARG A 35 0.76 5.31 8.49
C ARG A 35 -0.72 4.94 8.37
N ALA A 36 -1.04 3.82 7.74
CA ALA A 36 -2.41 3.34 7.59
C ALA A 36 -3.04 3.01 8.95
N GLU A 37 -2.28 2.37 9.86
CA GLU A 37 -2.72 2.12 11.24
C GLU A 37 -2.99 3.42 12.00
N GLU A 38 -2.11 4.43 11.87
CA GLU A 38 -2.27 5.74 12.51
C GLU A 38 -3.52 6.52 12.06
N ILE A 39 -4.00 6.29 10.83
CA ILE A 39 -5.16 6.99 10.25
C ILE A 39 -6.44 6.16 10.26
N GLY A 40 -6.43 5.00 10.92
CA GLY A 40 -7.64 4.22 11.18
C GLY A 40 -8.02 3.21 10.10
N PHE A 41 -7.05 2.73 9.29
CA PHE A 41 -7.26 1.50 8.52
C PHE A 41 -7.12 0.29 9.45
N ASP A 42 -8.08 -0.63 9.37
CA ASP A 42 -8.18 -1.80 10.24
C ASP A 42 -7.49 -3.05 9.67
N MET A 43 -7.17 -3.06 8.37
CA MET A 43 -6.69 -4.23 7.64
C MET A 43 -5.87 -3.82 6.41
N THR A 44 -4.82 -4.59 6.12
CA THR A 44 -4.14 -4.57 4.82
C THR A 44 -4.21 -5.96 4.18
N LEU A 45 -4.30 -6.01 2.84
CA LEU A 45 -4.22 -7.23 2.05
C LEU A 45 -2.95 -7.23 1.21
N VAL A 46 -2.17 -8.29 1.35
CA VAL A 46 -0.92 -8.52 0.60
C VAL A 46 -1.19 -9.57 -0.47
N ALA A 47 -0.96 -9.22 -1.73
CA ALA A 47 -1.05 -10.17 -2.83
C ALA A 47 0.23 -11.01 -2.92
N GLU A 48 0.08 -12.29 -3.27
CA GLU A 48 1.16 -13.22 -3.63
C GLU A 48 1.14 -13.47 -5.14
#